data_AF-A0A2M6Y0E9-F1
#
_entry.id   AF-A0A2M6Y0E9-F1
#
_cell.length_a   1.000
_cell.length_b   1.000
_cell.length_c   1.000
_cell.angle_alpha   90.00
_cell.angle_beta   90.00
_cell.angle_gamma   90.00
#
_symmetry.space_group_name_H-M   'P 1'
#
loop_
_entity.id
_entity.type
_entity.pdbx_description
1 polymer ?
#
loop_
_entity_poly.entity_id
_entity_poly.type
_entity_poly.pdbx_seq_one_letter_code
_entity_poly.pdbx_strand_id
1 'polypeptide(L)'
;MFDPSLDKAPKMLTCAARAAGSRPDLTQGCGGNVSVKLGSERMLIKASGCRLKDVSPERGYALVNYGNIRRRIAAGPGDEAAFTDYLCAQALPVKGLKAAKPSIEAGFHALLNTVVIHTHSVYANILNMSAEGHALGREMFPGAEFIPYKPPGPQLCTA
;
A
#
# COMPACT_ATOMS: atom_id res chain seq x y z
N MET A 1 -2.21 -23.05 0.75
CA MET A 1 -2.06 -22.09 -0.37
C MET A 1 -3.33 -21.25 -0.46
N PHE A 2 -3.26 -19.94 -0.67
CA PHE A 2 -4.46 -19.09 -0.80
C PHE A 2 -5.10 -19.30 -2.18
N ASP A 3 -6.42 -19.50 -2.22
CA ASP A 3 -7.20 -19.64 -3.46
C ASP A 3 -8.05 -18.36 -3.68
N PRO A 4 -7.70 -17.50 -4.66
CA PRO A 4 -8.39 -16.24 -4.87
C PRO A 4 -9.83 -16.40 -5.36
N SER A 5 -10.22 -17.58 -5.88
CA SER A 5 -11.58 -17.84 -6.33
C SER A 5 -12.57 -18.04 -5.18
N LEU A 6 -12.06 -18.35 -3.99
CA LEU A 6 -12.84 -18.63 -2.77
C LEU A 6 -12.96 -17.41 -1.84
N ASP A 7 -12.39 -16.26 -2.23
CA ASP A 7 -12.34 -15.05 -1.40
C ASP A 7 -12.75 -13.81 -2.21
N LYS A 8 -13.40 -12.84 -1.56
CA LYS A 8 -13.80 -11.57 -2.17
C LYS A 8 -12.69 -10.52 -2.23
N ALA A 9 -11.61 -10.70 -1.46
CA ALA A 9 -10.56 -9.70 -1.34
C ALA A 9 -9.84 -9.36 -2.65
N PRO A 10 -9.57 -10.30 -3.59
CA PRO A 10 -9.00 -9.95 -4.89
C PRO A 10 -9.91 -8.99 -5.70
N LYS A 11 -11.24 -9.16 -5.60
CA LYS A 11 -12.22 -8.25 -6.22
C LYS A 11 -12.23 -6.90 -5.50
N MET A 12 -12.23 -6.89 -4.16
CA MET A 12 -12.17 -5.64 -3.38
C MET A 12 -10.90 -4.84 -3.70
N LEU A 13 -9.74 -5.51 -3.75
CA LEU A 13 -8.47 -4.90 -4.12
C LEU A 13 -8.53 -4.28 -5.52
N THR A 14 -9.10 -5.02 -6.48
CA THR A 14 -9.27 -4.55 -7.86
C THR A 14 -10.18 -3.32 -7.94
N CYS A 15 -11.31 -3.31 -7.22
CA CYS A 15 -12.20 -2.15 -7.16
C CYS A 15 -11.49 -0.93 -6.59
N ALA A 16 -10.79 -1.09 -5.45
CA ALA A 16 -10.01 -0.01 -4.85
C ALA A 16 -8.91 0.50 -5.78
N ALA A 17 -8.18 -0.41 -6.43
CA ALA A 17 -7.12 -0.06 -7.37
C ALA A 17 -7.65 0.74 -8.56
N ARG A 18 -8.76 0.31 -9.18
CA ARG A 18 -9.34 1.02 -10.33
C ARG A 18 -9.91 2.38 -9.93
N ALA A 19 -10.55 2.49 -8.77
CA ALA A 19 -11.07 3.76 -8.28
C ALA A 19 -9.95 4.82 -8.11
N ALA A 20 -8.77 4.40 -7.62
CA ALA A 20 -7.63 5.29 -7.39
C ALA A 20 -6.66 5.41 -8.58
N GLY A 21 -6.70 4.46 -9.52
CA GLY A 21 -5.71 4.30 -10.59
C GLY A 21 -6.15 4.73 -11.98
N SER A 22 -7.45 4.97 -12.20
CA SER A 22 -7.99 5.36 -13.52
C SER A 22 -7.73 6.83 -13.89
N ARG A 23 -7.25 7.64 -12.94
CA ARG A 23 -7.08 9.08 -13.07
C ARG A 23 -5.62 9.49 -12.92
N PRO A 24 -4.98 10.08 -13.95
CA PRO A 24 -3.57 10.44 -13.91
C PRO A 24 -3.26 11.55 -12.89
N ASP A 25 -4.25 12.36 -12.54
CA ASP A 25 -4.16 13.37 -11.48
C ASP A 25 -4.13 12.76 -10.07
N LEU A 26 -4.58 11.52 -9.90
CA LEU A 26 -4.50 10.78 -8.63
C LEU A 26 -3.26 9.89 -8.57
N THR A 27 -2.94 9.21 -9.67
CA THR A 27 -1.83 8.26 -9.73
C THR A 27 -1.07 8.35 -11.04
N GLN A 28 0.25 8.55 -10.99
CA GLN A 28 1.12 8.60 -12.16
C GLN A 28 1.99 7.34 -12.26
N GLY A 29 2.08 6.77 -13.47
CA GLY A 29 2.93 5.60 -13.74
C GLY A 29 2.56 4.39 -12.86
N CYS A 30 3.56 3.83 -12.18
CA CYS A 30 3.41 2.71 -11.25
C CYS A 30 3.37 3.16 -9.76
N GLY A 31 3.25 4.47 -9.52
CA GLY A 31 3.08 5.05 -8.19
C GLY A 31 1.71 4.71 -7.58
N GLY A 32 1.52 5.12 -6.33
CA GLY A 32 0.36 4.72 -5.54
C GLY A 32 0.32 3.21 -5.24
N ASN A 33 -0.55 2.80 -4.34
CA ASN A 33 -0.62 1.44 -3.86
C ASN A 33 -1.97 1.15 -3.20
N VAL A 34 -2.37 -0.12 -3.20
CA VAL A 34 -3.58 -0.57 -2.50
C VAL A 34 -3.32 -1.87 -1.76
N SER A 35 -3.96 -2.03 -0.61
CA SER A 35 -3.97 -3.30 0.11
C SER A 35 -5.32 -3.65 0.70
N VAL A 36 -5.55 -4.96 0.89
CA VAL A 36 -6.71 -5.53 1.57
C VAL A 36 -6.23 -6.59 2.55
N LYS A 37 -6.50 -6.39 3.84
CA LYS A 37 -6.19 -7.37 4.89
C LYS A 37 -7.24 -8.48 4.91
N LEU A 38 -6.76 -9.69 5.14
CA LEU A 38 -7.47 -10.96 5.15
C LEU A 38 -7.21 -11.65 6.50
N GLY A 39 -8.15 -11.51 7.42
CA GLY A 39 -7.99 -12.00 8.79
C GLY A 39 -6.84 -11.28 9.54
N SER A 40 -6.24 -11.98 10.49
CA SER A 40 -5.27 -11.39 11.43
C SER A 40 -3.84 -11.27 10.88
N GLU A 41 -3.48 -12.03 9.84
CA GLU A 41 -2.07 -12.20 9.46
C GLU A 41 -1.80 -12.00 7.96
N ARG A 42 -2.82 -12.05 7.09
CA ARG A 42 -2.61 -12.00 5.63
C ARG A 42 -3.08 -10.69 5.02
N MET A 43 -2.38 -10.22 4.00
CA MET A 43 -2.73 -9.01 3.27
C MET A 43 -2.42 -9.18 1.79
N LEU A 44 -3.39 -8.86 0.93
CA LEU A 44 -3.14 -8.64 -0.49
C LEU A 44 -2.62 -7.22 -0.66
N ILE A 45 -1.60 -7.03 -1.49
CA ILE A 45 -1.04 -5.72 -1.78
C ILE A 45 -0.63 -5.63 -3.25
N LYS A 46 -0.75 -4.44 -3.86
CA LYS A 46 -0.29 -4.22 -5.25
C LYS A 46 1.16 -4.69 -5.41
N ALA A 47 1.42 -5.38 -6.50
CA ALA A 47 2.77 -5.79 -6.86
C ALA A 47 3.63 -4.57 -7.22
N SER A 48 4.93 -4.66 -6.91
CA SER A 48 5.90 -3.66 -7.36
C SER A 48 5.95 -3.61 -8.90
N GLY A 49 6.08 -2.40 -9.46
CA GLY A 49 6.11 -2.19 -10.91
C GLY A 49 4.76 -2.30 -11.65
N CYS A 50 3.67 -2.70 -10.97
CA CYS A 50 2.32 -2.76 -11.56
C CYS A 50 1.60 -1.41 -11.42
N ARG A 51 0.81 -0.98 -12.42
CA ARG A 51 -0.04 0.20 -12.30
C ARG A 51 -1.35 -0.17 -11.59
N LEU A 52 -1.91 0.75 -10.81
CA LEU A 52 -3.19 0.51 -10.11
C LEU A 52 -4.32 0.10 -11.06
N LYS A 53 -4.42 0.74 -12.23
CA LYS A 53 -5.44 0.40 -13.25
C LYS A 53 -5.29 -1.01 -13.85
N ASP A 54 -4.11 -1.61 -13.75
CA ASP A 54 -3.80 -2.92 -14.36
C ASP A 54 -3.99 -4.09 -13.38
N VAL A 55 -4.31 -3.80 -12.11
CA VAL A 55 -4.64 -4.80 -11.09
C VAL A 55 -5.97 -5.49 -11.45
N SER A 56 -5.99 -6.82 -11.35
CA SER A 56 -7.20 -7.64 -11.51
C SER A 56 -7.20 -8.79 -10.50
N PRO A 57 -8.30 -9.54 -10.35
CA PRO A 57 -8.32 -10.72 -9.48
C PRO A 57 -7.28 -11.79 -9.86
N GLU A 58 -6.82 -11.80 -11.11
CA GLU A 58 -5.90 -12.78 -11.68
C GLU A 58 -4.44 -12.31 -11.72
N ARG A 59 -4.14 -11.02 -11.48
CA ARG A 59 -2.76 -10.49 -11.53
C ARG A 59 -2.58 -9.13 -10.85
N GLY A 60 -1.32 -8.75 -10.65
CA GLY A 60 -0.95 -7.38 -10.23
C GLY A 60 -0.90 -7.18 -8.72
N TYR A 61 -0.94 -8.25 -7.94
CA TYR A 61 -0.81 -8.22 -6.49
C TYR A 61 0.07 -9.35 -5.97
N ALA A 62 0.57 -9.17 -4.75
CA ALA A 62 1.23 -10.18 -3.94
C ALA A 62 0.40 -10.43 -2.69
N LEU A 63 0.44 -11.66 -2.18
CA LEU A 63 -0.05 -12.00 -0.85
C LEU A 63 1.14 -11.97 0.12
N VAL A 64 1.01 -11.28 1.24
CA VAL A 64 2.04 -11.21 2.28
C VAL A 64 1.51 -11.57 3.66
N ASN A 65 2.39 -12.03 4.55
CA ASN A 65 2.11 -12.07 5.97
C ASN A 65 2.34 -10.68 6.60
N TYR A 66 1.29 -9.89 6.80
CA TYR A 66 1.39 -8.56 7.40
C TYR A 66 1.55 -8.59 8.92
N GLY A 67 1.16 -9.68 9.60
CA GLY A 67 1.39 -9.83 11.04
C GLY A 67 2.88 -9.86 11.37
N ASN A 68 3.67 -10.59 10.58
CA ASN A 68 5.13 -10.58 10.64
C ASN A 68 5.71 -9.19 10.35
N ILE A 69 5.20 -8.49 9.33
CA ILE A 69 5.62 -7.12 9.00
C ILE A 69 5.40 -6.18 10.18
N ARG A 70 4.21 -6.22 10.82
CA ARG A 70 3.91 -5.41 12.01
C ARG A 70 4.86 -5.72 13.17
N ARG A 71 5.12 -7.00 13.44
CA ARG A 71 6.07 -7.43 14.48
C ARG A 71 7.50 -6.94 14.19
N ARG A 72 7.93 -6.99 12.92
CA ARG A 72 9.24 -6.47 12.49
C ARG A 72 9.36 -4.96 12.71
N ILE A 73 8.32 -4.19 12.37
CA ILE A 73 8.30 -2.74 12.59
C ILE A 73 8.35 -2.44 14.09
N ALA A 74 7.54 -3.12 14.91
CA ALA A 74 7.53 -2.94 16.37
C ALA A 74 8.88 -3.28 17.04
N ALA A 75 9.61 -4.26 16.50
CA ALA A 75 10.96 -4.61 16.97
C ALA A 75 12.07 -3.69 16.43
N GLY A 76 11.73 -2.68 15.63
CA GLY A 76 12.67 -1.81 14.93
C GLY A 76 12.96 -2.33 13.51
N PRO A 77 12.50 -1.66 12.45
CA PRO A 77 12.55 -2.20 11.08
C PRO A 77 13.96 -2.33 10.49
N GLY A 78 14.97 -1.71 11.10
CA GLY A 78 16.35 -1.69 10.62
C GLY A 78 16.56 -0.70 9.47
N ASP A 79 17.58 -0.94 8.67
CA ASP A 79 17.84 -0.16 7.46
C ASP A 79 16.90 -0.54 6.29
N GLU A 80 16.92 0.28 5.24
CA GLU A 80 16.03 0.17 4.08
C GLU A 80 16.23 -1.11 3.27
N ALA A 81 17.47 -1.57 3.11
CA ALA A 81 17.78 -2.77 2.34
C ALA A 81 17.29 -4.01 3.09
N ALA A 82 17.64 -4.14 4.37
CA ALA A 82 17.20 -5.23 5.22
C ALA A 82 15.68 -5.27 5.36
N PHE A 83 15.02 -4.11 5.47
CA PHE A 83 13.57 -4.03 5.53
C PHE A 83 12.91 -4.47 4.22
N THR A 84 13.45 -4.04 3.08
CA THR A 84 12.95 -4.44 1.76
C THR A 84 13.07 -5.95 1.53
N ASP A 85 14.20 -6.54 1.88
CA ASP A 85 14.41 -7.98 1.79
C ASP A 85 13.46 -8.74 2.72
N TYR A 86 13.25 -8.23 3.93
CA TYR A 86 12.28 -8.79 4.87
C TYR A 86 10.86 -8.78 4.31
N LEU A 87 10.41 -7.66 3.71
CA LEU A 87 9.10 -7.56 3.07
C LEU A 87 8.93 -8.60 1.95
N CYS A 88 9.98 -8.79 1.14
CA CYS A 88 9.97 -9.80 0.08
C CYS A 88 9.87 -11.23 0.64
N ALA A 89 10.56 -11.51 1.75
CA ALA A 89 10.50 -12.79 2.44
C ALA A 89 9.12 -13.09 3.05
N GLN A 90 8.25 -12.09 3.22
CA GLN A 90 6.88 -12.30 3.70
C GLN A 90 5.90 -12.71 2.59
N ALA A 91 6.34 -12.80 1.34
CA ALA A 91 5.49 -13.22 0.23
C ALA A 91 5.01 -14.67 0.40
N LEU A 92 3.72 -14.88 0.21
CA LEU A 92 3.06 -16.17 0.33
C LEU A 92 2.55 -16.65 -1.04
N PRO A 93 2.53 -17.96 -1.30
CA PRO A 93 2.06 -18.49 -2.58
C PRO A 93 0.54 -18.33 -2.74
N VAL A 94 0.14 -17.92 -3.94
CA VAL A 94 -1.26 -17.79 -4.37
C VAL A 94 -1.54 -18.76 -5.51
N LYS A 95 -2.61 -19.54 -5.37
CA LYS A 95 -2.99 -20.56 -6.35
C LYS A 95 -3.28 -19.91 -7.70
N GLY A 96 -2.63 -20.41 -8.76
CA GLY A 96 -2.84 -19.93 -10.13
C GLY A 96 -2.17 -18.60 -10.47
N LEU A 97 -1.42 -17.98 -9.54
CA LEU A 97 -0.69 -16.75 -9.80
C LEU A 97 0.83 -16.98 -9.71
N LYS A 98 1.57 -16.30 -10.58
CA LYS A 98 3.03 -16.22 -10.49
C LYS A 98 3.43 -15.44 -9.24
N ALA A 99 4.55 -15.81 -8.65
CA ALA A 99 5.14 -15.04 -7.55
C ALA A 99 5.40 -13.59 -8.01
N ALA A 100 5.00 -12.64 -7.18
CA ALA A 100 5.17 -11.21 -7.43
C ALA A 100 5.86 -10.56 -6.24
N LYS A 101 6.78 -9.64 -6.52
CA LYS A 101 7.42 -8.83 -5.47
C LYS A 101 6.37 -7.89 -4.87
N PRO A 102 6.16 -7.88 -3.54
CA PRO A 102 5.27 -6.91 -2.91
C PRO A 102 5.80 -5.49 -3.07
N SER A 103 4.92 -4.50 -2.94
CA SER A 103 5.32 -3.09 -2.91
C SER A 103 6.29 -2.80 -1.75
N ILE A 104 7.24 -1.88 -1.95
CA ILE A 104 8.14 -1.38 -0.89
C ILE A 104 7.37 -0.66 0.23
N GLU A 105 6.18 -0.17 -0.08
CA GLU A 105 5.26 0.50 0.83
C GLU A 105 4.45 -0.49 1.68
N ALA A 106 4.66 -1.81 1.53
CA ALA A 106 3.94 -2.81 2.29
C ALA A 106 4.05 -2.65 3.81
N GLY A 107 5.13 -2.04 4.29
CA GLY A 107 5.34 -1.69 5.69
C GLY A 107 4.20 -0.85 6.27
N PHE A 108 3.98 0.36 5.76
CA PHE A 108 2.95 1.24 6.33
C PHE A 108 1.53 0.70 6.05
N HIS A 109 1.34 0.04 4.90
CA HIS A 109 0.07 -0.64 4.61
C HIS A 109 -0.25 -1.69 5.67
N ALA A 110 0.74 -2.35 6.28
CA ALA A 110 0.52 -3.33 7.35
C ALA A 110 0.05 -2.70 8.66
N LEU A 111 0.37 -1.42 8.92
CA LEU A 111 0.03 -0.70 10.16
C LEU A 111 -1.41 -0.13 10.14
N LEU A 112 -1.92 0.22 8.97
CA LEU A 112 -3.23 0.85 8.80
C LEU A 112 -4.39 -0.15 8.81
N ASN A 113 -5.61 0.34 8.59
CA ASN A 113 -6.85 -0.45 8.68
C ASN A 113 -7.04 -1.48 7.54
N THR A 114 -8.21 -2.13 7.45
CA THR A 114 -8.46 -3.28 6.56
C THR A 114 -8.19 -3.03 5.09
N VAL A 115 -8.66 -1.91 4.55
CA VAL A 115 -8.44 -1.50 3.15
C VAL A 115 -7.69 -0.19 3.16
N VAL A 116 -6.55 -0.15 2.47
CA VAL A 116 -5.68 1.03 2.41
C VAL A 116 -5.49 1.41 0.95
N ILE A 117 -5.74 2.67 0.65
CA ILE A 117 -5.51 3.27 -0.66
C ILE A 117 -4.47 4.38 -0.46
N HIS A 118 -3.39 4.28 -1.20
CA HIS A 118 -2.32 5.26 -1.24
C HIS A 118 -2.17 5.78 -2.67
N THR A 119 -2.07 7.09 -2.81
CA THR A 119 -1.99 7.76 -4.10
C THR A 119 -0.98 8.88 -4.04
N HIS A 120 -0.39 9.23 -5.19
CA HIS A 120 0.44 10.42 -5.33
C HIS A 120 -0.41 11.52 -5.98
N SER A 121 -1.48 11.91 -5.29
CA SER A 121 -2.45 12.87 -5.82
C SER A 121 -1.80 14.24 -6.04
N VAL A 122 -1.98 14.79 -7.24
CA VAL A 122 -1.53 16.15 -7.58
C VAL A 122 -2.15 17.17 -6.62
N TYR A 123 -3.43 16.99 -6.27
CA TYR A 123 -4.13 17.89 -5.35
C TYR A 123 -3.60 17.81 -3.92
N ALA A 124 -3.36 16.59 -3.41
CA ALA A 124 -2.76 16.42 -2.09
C ALA A 124 -1.34 17.03 -2.05
N ASN A 125 -0.56 16.86 -3.11
CA ASN A 125 0.77 17.47 -3.20
C ASN A 125 0.73 18.99 -3.22
N ILE A 126 -0.24 19.61 -3.90
CA ILE A 126 -0.45 21.07 -3.84
C ILE A 126 -0.69 21.51 -2.39
N LEU A 127 -1.57 20.81 -1.65
CA LEU A 127 -1.82 21.13 -0.25
C LEU A 127 -0.58 20.96 0.63
N ASN A 128 0.26 19.95 0.39
CA ASN A 128 1.46 19.72 1.21
C ASN A 128 2.63 20.66 0.88
N MET A 129 2.65 21.27 -0.31
CA MET A 129 3.79 22.05 -0.80
C MET A 129 3.53 23.56 -0.89
N SER A 130 2.27 24.00 -0.80
CA SER A 130 1.90 25.43 -0.82
C SER A 130 1.95 26.07 0.56
N ALA A 131 2.29 27.37 0.62
CA ALA A 131 2.42 28.12 1.86
C ALA A 131 1.16 28.07 2.73
N GLU A 132 -0.04 28.26 2.15
CA GLU A 132 -1.31 28.15 2.87
C GLU A 132 -1.93 26.73 2.82
N GLY A 133 -1.27 25.77 2.17
CA GLY A 133 -1.87 24.51 1.78
C GLY A 133 -2.32 23.63 2.96
N HIS A 134 -1.54 23.57 4.04
CA HIS A 134 -1.93 22.84 5.25
C HIS A 134 -3.11 23.47 5.98
N ALA A 135 -3.24 24.81 5.95
CA ALA A 135 -4.36 25.50 6.59
C ALA A 135 -5.66 25.21 5.83
N LEU A 136 -5.66 25.41 4.51
CA LEU A 136 -6.79 25.09 3.63
C LEU A 136 -7.13 23.59 3.65
N GLY A 137 -6.11 22.74 3.69
CA GLY A 137 -6.29 21.30 3.77
C GLY A 137 -7.01 20.85 5.04
N ARG A 138 -6.68 21.44 6.21
CA ARG A 138 -7.39 21.15 7.46
C ARG A 138 -8.81 21.72 7.49
N GLU A 139 -9.06 22.83 6.81
CA GLU A 139 -10.41 23.38 6.65
C GLU A 139 -11.29 22.45 5.80
N MET A 140 -10.78 22.03 4.64
CA MET A 140 -11.49 21.13 3.72
C MET A 140 -11.63 19.70 4.28
N PHE A 141 -10.63 19.23 5.03
CA PHE A 141 -10.57 17.88 5.57
C PHE A 141 -10.21 17.90 7.07
N PRO A 142 -11.17 18.23 7.96
CA PRO A 142 -10.89 18.38 9.40
C PRO A 142 -10.38 17.12 10.11
N GLY A 143 -10.63 15.93 9.53
CA GLY A 143 -10.13 14.65 10.04
C GLY A 143 -8.83 14.17 9.37
N ALA A 144 -8.21 14.98 8.51
CA ALA A 144 -6.97 14.63 7.85
C ALA A 144 -5.76 14.98 8.74
N GLU A 145 -4.82 14.04 8.82
CA GLU A 145 -3.54 14.27 9.47
C GLU A 145 -2.47 14.64 8.44
N PHE A 146 -1.68 15.66 8.76
CA PHE A 146 -0.53 16.11 7.97
C PHE A 146 0.74 15.72 8.70
N ILE A 147 1.42 14.69 8.18
CA ILE A 147 2.65 14.16 8.78
C ILE A 147 3.88 14.83 8.16
N PRO A 148 4.96 15.10 8.94
CA PRO A 148 6.22 15.55 8.39
C PRO A 148 6.78 14.57 7.36
N TYR A 149 7.48 15.09 6.36
CA TYR A 149 8.09 14.25 5.34
C TYR A 149 9.05 13.21 5.95
N LYS A 150 8.85 11.95 5.53
CA LYS A 150 9.76 10.83 5.73
C LYS A 150 9.94 10.10 4.41
N PRO A 151 11.15 9.59 4.10
CA PRO A 151 11.34 8.72 2.95
C PRO A 151 10.40 7.50 3.02
N PRO A 152 9.85 7.03 1.88
CA PRO A 152 9.10 5.78 1.84
C PRO A 152 9.93 4.62 2.38
N GLY A 153 9.30 3.69 3.10
CA GLY A 153 9.98 2.53 3.68
C GLY A 153 10.03 2.59 5.21
N PRO A 154 11.11 2.11 5.85
CA PRO A 154 11.12 1.87 7.29
C PRO A 154 10.97 3.16 8.12
N GLN A 155 11.53 4.29 7.67
CA GLN A 155 11.45 5.57 8.39
C GLN A 155 10.03 6.12 8.45
N LEU A 156 9.24 5.94 7.38
CA LEU A 156 7.82 6.29 7.37
C LEU A 156 7.00 5.37 8.28
N CYS A 157 7.40 4.10 8.43
CA CYS A 157 6.69 3.15 9.29
C CYS A 157 6.86 3.43 10.79
N THR A 158 7.83 4.27 11.16
CA THR A 158 8.13 4.67 12.54
C THR A 158 7.91 6.17 12.76
N ALA A 159 7.16 6.82 11.86
CA ALA A 159 6.87 8.25 11.91
C ALA A 159 5.84 8.59 12.99
#